data_AF-A0A945KY16-F1
#
_entry.id   AF-A0A945KY16-F1
#
_cell.length_a   1.000
_cell.length_b   1.000
_cell.length_c   1.000
_cell.angle_alpha   90.00
_cell.angle_beta   90.00
_cell.angle_gamma   90.00
#
_symmetry.space_group_name_H-M   'P 1'
#
loop_
_entity.id
_entity.type
_entity.pdbx_description
1 polymer ?
#
loop_
_entity_poly.entity_id
_entity_poly.type
_entity_poly.pdbx_seq_one_letter_code
_entity_poly.pdbx_strand_id
1 'polypeptide(L)'
;MTPVTPYLIRAYYQWMEDSGLTAHILVDCRHSAVVVPKQFIQQDKIVLNITSSATQSLVLGDNHISFKARFSGQSMDVYIPSHAILSIYAGENGEGMQFEPQDPESEDKQKPGLTLLD
;
A
#
# COMPACT_ATOMS: atom_id res chain seq x y z
N MET A 1 -12.06 -3.83 -14.29
CA MET A 1 -12.05 -5.03 -13.44
C MET A 1 -11.77 -4.58 -12.01
N THR A 2 -11.84 -5.45 -10.99
CA THR A 2 -11.36 -5.06 -9.66
C THR A 2 -9.82 -5.02 -9.68
N PRO A 3 -9.17 -3.93 -9.24
CA PRO A 3 -7.72 -3.85 -9.21
C PRO A 3 -7.10 -4.96 -8.36
N VAL A 4 -6.01 -5.57 -8.84
CA VAL A 4 -5.30 -6.64 -8.12
C VAL A 4 -4.48 -6.11 -6.93
N THR A 5 -4.04 -4.85 -7.00
CA THR A 5 -3.20 -4.16 -6.01
C THR A 5 -3.63 -4.36 -4.55
N PRO A 6 -4.88 -4.10 -4.12
CA PRO A 6 -5.28 -4.28 -2.72
C PRO A 6 -5.16 -5.74 -2.23
N TYR A 7 -5.34 -6.73 -3.12
CA TYR A 7 -5.17 -8.14 -2.77
C TYR A 7 -3.70 -8.48 -2.57
N LEU A 8 -2.83 -7.97 -3.43
CA LEU A 8 -1.37 -8.17 -3.31
C LEU A 8 -0.82 -7.49 -2.06
N ILE A 9 -1.30 -6.28 -1.73
CA ILE A 9 -0.94 -5.60 -0.49
C ILE A 9 -1.27 -6.49 0.72
N ARG A 10 -2.47 -7.06 0.80
CA ARG A 10 -2.84 -7.97 1.90
C ARG A 10 -1.96 -9.21 1.94
N ALA A 11 -1.64 -9.80 0.79
CA ALA A 11 -0.78 -10.97 0.71
C ALA A 11 0.65 -10.67 1.22
N TYR A 12 1.26 -9.59 0.75
CA TYR A 12 2.58 -9.16 1.21
C TYR A 12 2.58 -8.75 2.68
N TYR A 13 1.57 -8.01 3.13
CA TYR A 13 1.42 -7.64 4.54
C TYR A 13 1.37 -8.88 5.44
N GLN A 14 0.53 -9.86 5.10
CA GLN A 14 0.42 -11.11 5.88
C GLN A 14 1.76 -11.86 5.91
N TRP A 15 2.42 -11.99 4.76
CA TRP A 15 3.74 -12.63 4.68
C TRP A 15 4.78 -11.90 5.54
N MET A 16 4.80 -10.56 5.53
CA MET A 16 5.71 -9.76 6.36
C MET A 16 5.44 -9.95 7.85
N GLU A 17 4.17 -9.93 8.28
CA GLU A 17 3.79 -10.19 9.68
C GLU A 17 4.20 -11.59 10.13
N ASP A 18 3.91 -12.62 9.33
CA ASP A 18 4.29 -14.01 9.62
C ASP A 18 5.81 -14.20 9.67
N SER A 19 6.55 -13.39 8.92
CA SER A 19 8.02 -13.40 8.88
C SER A 19 8.67 -12.50 9.94
N GLY A 20 7.88 -11.76 10.74
CA GLY A 20 8.40 -10.81 11.72
C GLY A 20 9.11 -9.60 11.11
N LEU A 21 8.71 -9.19 9.91
CA LEU A 21 9.27 -8.05 9.16
C LEU A 21 8.43 -6.78 9.33
N THR A 22 9.06 -5.63 9.10
CA THR A 22 8.40 -4.33 9.19
C THR A 22 7.79 -3.92 7.85
N ALA A 23 6.46 -4.00 7.75
CA ALA A 23 5.72 -3.65 6.54
C ALA A 23 5.65 -2.13 6.36
N HIS A 24 6.27 -1.63 5.31
CA HIS A 24 6.18 -0.24 4.87
C HIS A 24 5.41 -0.14 3.55
N ILE A 25 4.67 0.96 3.39
CA ILE A 25 4.09 1.35 2.11
C ILE A 25 4.62 2.71 1.68
N LEU A 26 4.86 2.87 0.37
CA LEU A 26 5.13 4.15 -0.25
C LEU A 26 3.84 4.70 -0.87
N VAL A 27 3.49 5.93 -0.54
CA VAL A 27 2.23 6.56 -0.96
C VAL A 27 2.51 7.82 -1.78
N ASP A 28 1.76 7.99 -2.87
CA ASP A 28 1.69 9.23 -3.66
C ASP A 28 0.72 10.22 -3.00
N CYS A 29 1.25 11.32 -2.49
CA CYS A 29 0.48 12.34 -1.78
C CYS A 29 -0.16 13.39 -2.70
N ARG A 30 -0.01 13.29 -4.02
CA ARG A 30 -0.68 14.22 -4.97
C ARG A 30 -2.17 13.96 -5.07
N HIS A 31 -2.62 12.76 -4.69
CA HIS A 31 -4.03 12.40 -4.65
C HIS A 31 -4.75 13.14 -3.50
N SER A 32 -5.75 13.95 -3.84
CA SER A 32 -6.47 14.81 -2.89
C SER A 32 -7.20 14.06 -1.77
N ALA A 33 -7.52 12.78 -1.97
CA ALA A 33 -8.15 11.92 -0.98
C ALA A 33 -7.18 11.32 0.04
N VAL A 34 -5.86 11.49 -0.12
CA VAL A 34 -4.86 11.00 0.85
C VAL A 34 -4.87 11.90 2.09
N VAL A 35 -5.07 11.27 3.25
CA VAL A 35 -5.04 11.94 4.56
C VAL A 35 -3.85 11.41 5.35
N VAL A 36 -2.81 12.24 5.42
CA VAL A 36 -1.55 11.99 6.14
C VAL A 36 -1.04 13.30 6.73
N PRO A 37 -0.15 13.27 7.74
CA PRO A 37 0.44 14.49 8.28
C PRO A 37 1.39 15.13 7.26
N LYS A 38 0.96 16.27 6.69
CA LYS A 38 1.63 16.95 5.58
C LYS A 38 3.10 17.28 5.83
N GLN A 39 3.50 17.50 7.08
CA GLN A 39 4.87 17.82 7.47
C GLN A 39 5.88 16.68 7.24
N PHE A 40 5.42 15.43 7.04
CA PHE A 40 6.29 14.29 6.74
C PHE A 40 6.31 13.94 5.25
N ILE A 41 5.60 14.69 4.41
CA ILE A 41 5.63 14.49 2.95
C ILE A 41 6.96 15.01 2.42
N GLN A 42 7.64 14.20 1.62
CA GLN A 42 8.89 14.54 0.94
C GLN A 42 8.76 14.18 -0.53
N GLN A 43 9.03 15.14 -1.42
CA GLN A 43 8.93 14.94 -2.88
C GLN A 43 7.58 14.33 -3.29
N ASP A 44 6.49 14.90 -2.76
CA ASP A 44 5.12 14.45 -2.97
C ASP A 44 4.82 13.00 -2.55
N LYS A 45 5.67 12.41 -1.72
CA LYS A 45 5.52 11.03 -1.24
C LYS A 45 5.63 10.95 0.28
N ILE A 46 5.12 9.86 0.83
CA ILE A 46 5.32 9.50 2.24
C ILE A 46 5.51 7.99 2.35
N VAL A 47 6.41 7.59 3.25
CA VAL A 47 6.57 6.20 3.67
C VAL A 47 5.83 6.02 5.00
N LEU A 48 5.01 4.98 5.08
CA LEU A 48 4.23 4.67 6.28
C LEU A 48 4.52 3.26 6.73
N ASN A 49 4.82 3.09 8.01
CA ASN A 49 4.87 1.79 8.66
C ASN A 49 3.44 1.35 8.97
N ILE A 50 3.03 0.21 8.40
CA ILE A 50 1.69 -0.37 8.58
C ILE A 50 1.70 -1.64 9.42
N THR A 51 2.85 -2.09 9.95
CA THR A 51 2.94 -3.26 10.84
C THR A 51 1.94 -3.14 11.99
N SER A 52 1.39 -4.29 12.41
CA SER A 52 0.37 -4.37 13.46
C SER A 52 0.78 -3.68 14.77
N SER A 53 2.08 -3.67 15.10
CA SER A 53 2.65 -3.01 16.28
C SER A 53 2.77 -1.48 16.17
N ALA A 54 2.79 -0.94 14.95
CA ALA A 54 2.93 0.49 14.67
C ALA A 54 1.58 1.20 14.44
N THR A 55 0.50 0.43 14.30
CA THR A 55 -0.83 0.92 13.93
C THR A 55 -1.90 0.46 14.92
N GLN A 56 -3.04 1.16 14.92
CA GLN A 56 -4.24 0.77 15.62
C GLN A 56 -5.41 0.77 14.64
N SER A 57 -6.29 -0.23 14.76
CA SER A 57 -7.48 -0.38 13.93
C SER A 57 -7.16 -0.37 12.43
N LEU A 58 -6.10 -1.09 12.03
CA LEU A 58 -5.71 -1.23 10.63
C LEU A 58 -6.82 -1.91 9.82
N VAL A 59 -7.20 -1.27 8.72
CA VAL A 59 -8.11 -1.78 7.70
C VAL A 59 -7.36 -1.86 6.38
N LEU A 60 -7.23 -3.07 5.83
CA LEU A 60 -6.66 -3.32 4.50
C LEU A 60 -7.79 -3.60 3.50
N GLY A 61 -8.56 -2.56 3.17
CA GLY A 61 -9.74 -2.65 2.30
C GLY A 61 -9.40 -2.66 0.81
N ASP A 62 -10.41 -2.96 -0.01
CA ASP A 62 -10.24 -2.97 -1.47
C ASP A 62 -10.04 -1.56 -2.04
N ASN A 63 -10.77 -0.58 -1.50
CA ASN A 63 -10.74 0.80 -1.99
C ASN A 63 -9.73 1.69 -1.25
N HIS A 64 -9.40 1.35 0.00
CA HIS A 64 -8.50 2.14 0.82
C HIS A 64 -7.84 1.32 1.93
N ILE A 65 -6.72 1.84 2.42
CA ILE A 65 -6.12 1.49 3.70
C ILE A 65 -6.39 2.60 4.69
N SER A 66 -6.80 2.25 5.91
CA SER A 66 -6.93 3.21 7.00
C SER A 66 -6.43 2.64 8.31
N PHE A 67 -5.89 3.51 9.16
CA PHE A 67 -5.41 3.15 10.49
C PHE A 67 -5.19 4.41 11.32
N LYS A 68 -5.02 4.24 12.63
CA LYS A 68 -4.52 5.28 13.53
C LYS A 68 -3.04 5.01 13.84
N ALA A 69 -2.20 6.03 13.79
CA ALA A 69 -0.77 5.93 14.14
C ALA A 69 -0.30 7.18 14.89
N ARG A 70 0.94 7.14 15.39
CA ARG A 70 1.58 8.29 16.06
C ARG A 70 2.69 8.87 15.21
N PHE A 71 2.63 10.17 15.00
CA PHE A 71 3.65 10.94 14.29
C PHE A 71 4.22 11.99 15.23
N SER A 72 5.52 11.93 15.51
CA SER A 72 6.16 12.75 16.57
C SER A 72 5.40 12.71 17.90
N GLY A 73 4.90 11.53 18.26
CA GLY A 73 4.13 11.31 19.49
C GLY A 73 2.68 11.79 19.44
N GLN A 74 2.21 12.43 18.38
CA GLN A 74 0.80 12.84 18.23
C GLN A 74 0.00 11.78 17.47
N SER A 75 -1.17 11.41 17.99
CA SER A 75 -2.04 10.42 17.34
C SER A 75 -2.83 11.05 16.19
N MET A 76 -2.90 10.36 15.05
CA MET A 76 -3.60 10.81 13.86
C MET A 76 -4.25 9.63 13.13
N ASP A 77 -5.42 9.89 12.53
CA ASP A 77 -6.06 8.98 11.58
C ASP A 77 -5.45 9.15 10.19
N VAL A 78 -5.13 8.03 9.56
CA VAL A 78 -4.54 7.91 8.23
C VAL A 78 -5.56 7.27 7.30
N TYR A 79 -5.69 7.81 6.09
CA TYR A 79 -6.54 7.27 5.05
C TYR A 79 -5.83 7.36 3.70
N ILE A 80 -5.75 6.24 2.99
CA ILE A 80 -4.98 6.12 1.75
C ILE A 80 -5.82 5.34 0.74
N PRO A 81 -6.29 5.95 -0.37
CA PRO A 81 -6.89 5.21 -1.46
C PRO A 81 -5.93 4.15 -2.02
N SER A 82 -6.41 2.95 -2.36
CA SER A 82 -5.56 1.86 -2.83
C SER A 82 -4.73 2.22 -4.07
N HIS A 83 -5.28 3.08 -4.95
CA HIS A 83 -4.58 3.55 -6.17
C HIS A 83 -3.44 4.54 -5.89
N ALA A 84 -3.37 5.12 -4.69
CA ALA A 84 -2.29 6.03 -4.29
C ALA A 84 -1.08 5.27 -3.72
N ILE A 85 -1.16 3.95 -3.57
CA ILE A 85 -0.09 3.12 -3.01
C ILE A 85 0.84 2.68 -4.13
N LEU A 86 2.09 3.14 -4.05
CA LEU A 86 3.12 2.91 -5.05
C LEU A 86 3.90 1.61 -4.81
N SER A 87 4.04 1.20 -3.56
CA SER A 87 4.69 -0.06 -3.20
C SER A 87 4.33 -0.52 -1.78
N ILE A 88 4.57 -1.81 -1.53
CA ILE A 88 4.69 -2.40 -0.20
C ILE A 88 6.04 -3.12 -0.11
N TYR A 89 6.78 -2.95 0.97
CA TYR A 89 8.08 -3.57 1.16
C TYR A 89 8.45 -3.74 2.64
N ALA A 90 9.30 -4.73 2.92
CA ALA A 90 9.87 -4.96 4.24
C ALA A 90 11.00 -3.96 4.51
N GLY A 91 10.98 -3.31 5.67
CA GLY A 91 11.95 -2.27 6.04
C GLY A 91 13.38 -2.79 6.20
N GLU A 92 13.55 -4.07 6.48
CA GLU A 92 14.82 -4.72 6.79
C GLU A 92 15.65 -5.03 5.54
N ASN A 93 14.99 -5.52 4.49
CA ASN A 93 15.66 -6.06 3.30
C ASN A 93 15.14 -5.47 1.98
N GLY A 94 14.08 -4.64 2.02
CA GLY A 94 13.47 -4.03 0.85
C GLY A 94 12.65 -4.99 -0.01
N GLU A 95 12.43 -6.24 0.42
CA GLU A 95 11.65 -7.22 -0.33
C GLU A 95 10.17 -6.84 -0.33
N GLY A 96 9.51 -6.98 -1.48
CA GLY A 96 8.13 -6.54 -1.64
C GLY A 96 7.73 -6.40 -3.10
N MET A 97 6.84 -5.45 -3.36
CA MET A 97 6.29 -5.21 -4.69
C MET A 97 6.10 -3.72 -4.96
N GLN A 98 6.48 -3.31 -6.17
CA GLN A 98 6.14 -2.03 -6.77
C GLN A 98 4.83 -2.19 -7.55
N PHE A 99 3.90 -1.26 -7.41
CA PHE A 99 2.67 -1.23 -8.18
C PHE A 99 2.76 -0.20 -9.29
N GLU A 100 2.26 -0.55 -10.47
CA GLU A 100 2.08 0.40 -11.55
C GLU A 100 0.86 1.29 -11.28
N PRO A 101 0.95 2.60 -11.53
CA PRO A 101 -0.21 3.49 -11.49
C PRO A 101 -1.31 2.91 -12.38
N GLN A 102 -2.46 2.59 -11.79
CA GLN A 102 -3.59 2.08 -12.54
C GLN A 102 -4.24 3.25 -13.25
N ASP A 103 -3.92 3.45 -14.53
CA ASP A 103 -4.72 4.33 -15.39
C ASP A 103 -6.03 3.60 -15.70
N PRO A 104 -7.20 4.17 -15.36
CA PRO A 104 -8.49 3.53 -15.58
C PRO A 104 -8.80 3.26 -17.07
N GLU A 105 -8.02 3.84 -18.00
CA GLU A 105 -8.14 3.64 -19.45
C GLU A 105 -7.22 2.54 -20.02
N SER A 106 -6.36 1.91 -19.21
CA SER A 106 -5.34 0.96 -19.70
C SER A 106 -5.77 -0.51 -19.68
N GLU A 107 -7.00 -0.81 -19.23
CA GLU A 107 -7.48 -2.20 -19.04
C GLU A 107 -7.84 -2.96 -20.33
N ASP A 108 -7.51 -2.45 -21.51
CA ASP A 108 -7.77 -3.15 -22.77
C ASP A 108 -6.46 -3.43 -23.50
N LYS A 109 -5.78 -4.53 -23.14
CA LYS A 109 -5.11 -5.42 -24.11
C LYS A 109 -4.46 -6.65 -23.48
N GLN A 110 -4.76 -7.77 -24.14
CA GLN A 110 -4.09 -9.07 -24.12
C GLN A 110 -4.43 -9.99 -22.94
N LYS A 111 -5.51 -10.77 -23.12
CA LYS A 111 -5.59 -12.11 -22.53
C LYS A 111 -4.33 -12.90 -22.94
N PRO A 112 -3.49 -13.35 -22.00
CA PRO A 112 -2.43 -14.29 -22.33
C PRO A 112 -3.08 -15.55 -22.90
N GLY A 113 -2.58 -16.04 -24.03
CA GLY A 113 -2.91 -17.38 -24.50
C GLY A 113 -2.31 -18.38 -23.53
N LEU A 114 -3.10 -18.82 -22.53
CA LEU A 114 -2.71 -19.92 -21.67
C LEU A 114 -2.75 -21.20 -22.51
N THR A 115 -1.59 -21.64 -22.98
CA THR A 115 -1.44 -22.99 -23.51
C THR A 115 -1.31 -23.93 -22.33
N LEU A 116 -2.17 -24.95 -22.25
CA LEU A 116 -1.98 -26.04 -21.30
C LEU A 116 -0.63 -26.69 -21.59
N LEU A 117 0.21 -26.83 -20.56
CA LEU A 117 1.38 -27.69 -20.65
C LEU A 117 0.83 -29.13 -20.62
N ASP A 118 0.88 -29.80 -21.77
CA ASP A 118 0.52 -31.21 -21.92
C ASP A 118 1.37 -32.11 -20.99
#